data_AF-A0A9P6RA20-F1
#
_entry.id   AF-A0A9P6RA20-F1
#
_cell.length_a   1.000
_cell.length_b   1.000
_cell.length_c   1.000
_cell.angle_alpha   90.00
_cell.angle_beta   90.00
_cell.angle_gamma   90.00
#
_symmetry.space_group_name_H-M   'P 1'
#
loop_
_entity.id
_entity.type
_entity.pdbx_description
1 polymer ?
#
loop_
_entity_poly.entity_id
_entity_poly.type
_entity_poly.pdbx_seq_one_letter_code
_entity_poly.pdbx_strand_id
1 'polypeptide(L)'
;MATRSARTADKSTNDKHARILKALLQKPGNKFCVDCRKKVKSIDLDSWTAEQVENMIKWGNEKANKYWEARLPESSIPNENTSGIDPWIRSKYEWKQFASKGPIPDPADLGPVDDAMLADLVRCV
;
A
#
# COMPACT_ATOMS: atom_id res chain seq x y z
N MET A 1 -7.62 17.37 -27.12
CA MET A 1 -7.05 18.20 -26.04
C MET A 1 -8.07 18.30 -24.92
N ALA A 2 -7.74 17.89 -23.69
CA ALA A 2 -8.65 18.01 -22.55
C ALA A 2 -8.93 19.48 -22.23
N THR A 3 -10.19 19.82 -21.90
CA THR A 3 -10.60 21.18 -21.55
C THR A 3 -9.97 21.61 -20.23
N ARG A 4 -9.84 22.93 -20.00
CA ARG A 4 -9.33 23.49 -18.74
C ARG A 4 -10.12 22.96 -17.53
N SER A 5 -11.44 22.81 -17.68
CA SER A 5 -12.33 22.27 -16.64
C SER A 5 -12.07 20.80 -16.33
N ALA A 6 -11.79 19.96 -17.35
CA ALA A 6 -11.44 18.55 -17.14
C ALA A 6 -10.13 18.42 -16.33
N ARG A 7 -9.09 19.18 -16.73
CA ARG A 7 -7.80 19.18 -16.02
C ARG A 7 -7.90 19.61 -14.55
N THR A 8 -8.77 20.57 -14.23
CA THR A 8 -9.01 20.99 -12.84
C THR A 8 -9.82 19.99 -12.03
N ALA A 9 -10.77 19.28 -12.66
CA ALA A 9 -11.55 18.24 -12.01
C ALA A 9 -10.64 17.05 -11.65
N ASP A 10 -9.82 16.58 -12.60
CA ASP A 10 -8.84 15.50 -12.40
C ASP A 10 -7.85 15.82 -11.28
N LYS A 11 -7.37 17.07 -11.23
CA LYS A 11 -6.50 17.54 -10.14
C LYS A 11 -7.20 17.47 -8.78
N SER A 12 -8.47 17.91 -8.71
CA SER A 12 -9.21 17.89 -7.44
C SER A 12 -9.42 16.47 -6.92
N THR A 13 -9.70 15.52 -7.81
CA THR A 13 -9.87 14.11 -7.48
C THR A 13 -8.55 13.50 -7.03
N ASN A 14 -7.46 13.80 -7.71
CA ASN A 14 -6.13 13.34 -7.29
C ASN A 14 -5.72 13.94 -5.93
N ASP A 15 -6.02 15.22 -5.68
CA ASP A 15 -5.77 15.86 -4.39
C ASP A 15 -6.56 15.18 -3.26
N LYS A 16 -7.80 14.75 -3.52
CA LYS A 16 -8.60 13.95 -2.56
C LYS A 16 -7.99 12.57 -2.33
N HIS A 17 -7.60 11.86 -3.39
CA HIS A 17 -6.93 10.55 -3.30
C HIS A 17 -5.63 10.63 -2.48
N ALA A 18 -4.81 11.66 -2.72
CA ALA A 18 -3.60 11.90 -1.95
C ALA A 18 -3.89 12.14 -0.46
N ARG A 19 -4.99 12.81 -0.09
CA ARG A 19 -5.38 12.99 1.32
C ARG A 19 -5.72 11.67 2.00
N ILE A 20 -6.44 10.78 1.31
CA ILE A 20 -6.79 9.45 1.83
C ILE A 20 -5.51 8.63 2.05
N LEU A 21 -4.61 8.61 1.07
CA LEU A 21 -3.33 7.91 1.18
C LEU A 21 -2.44 8.51 2.28
N LYS A 22 -2.45 9.84 2.48
CA LYS A 22 -1.76 10.49 3.60
C LYS A 22 -2.30 10.02 4.94
N ALA A 23 -3.61 9.91 5.09
CA ALA A 23 -4.22 9.37 6.30
C ALA A 23 -3.84 7.90 6.51
N LEU A 24 -3.78 7.11 5.43
CA LEU A 24 -3.34 5.72 5.46
C LEU A 24 -1.89 5.57 5.96
N LEU A 25 -0.98 6.47 5.54
CA LEU A 25 0.41 6.49 6.00
C LEU A 25 0.57 6.87 7.49
N GLN A 26 -0.42 7.54 8.10
CA GLN A 26 -0.36 7.86 9.52
C GLN A 26 -0.64 6.64 10.41
N LYS A 27 -1.25 5.57 9.86
CA LYS A 27 -1.48 4.32 10.60
C LYS A 27 -0.15 3.67 10.98
N PRO A 28 -0.01 3.13 12.20
CA PRO A 28 1.26 2.63 12.72
C PRO A 28 1.92 1.58 11.82
N GLY A 29 1.17 0.65 11.24
CA GLY A 29 1.73 -0.35 10.34
C GLY A 29 2.18 0.16 8.96
N ASN A 30 1.69 1.33 8.52
CA ASN A 30 2.00 1.88 7.20
C ASN A 30 3.13 2.95 7.23
N LYS A 31 3.62 3.32 8.42
CA LYS A 31 4.68 4.32 8.58
C LYS A 31 6.01 3.88 7.95
N PHE A 32 6.24 2.58 7.90
CA PHE A 32 7.48 1.98 7.40
C PHE A 32 7.20 1.17 6.15
N CYS A 33 8.16 1.21 5.23
CA CYS A 33 8.18 0.39 4.03
C CYS A 33 8.13 -1.09 4.43
N VAL A 34 7.31 -1.85 3.71
CA VAL A 34 7.13 -3.28 3.92
C VAL A 34 8.41 -4.08 3.60
N ASP A 35 9.32 -3.50 2.81
CA ASP A 35 10.50 -4.21 2.31
C ASP A 35 11.80 -3.80 2.96
N CYS A 36 12.05 -2.49 3.12
CA CYS A 36 13.31 -1.97 3.68
C CYS A 36 13.17 -1.35 5.08
N ARG A 37 11.97 -1.42 5.70
CA ARG A 37 11.60 -0.82 7.00
C ARG A 37 11.95 0.68 7.15
N LYS A 38 12.24 1.38 6.05
CA LYS A 38 12.45 2.84 6.03
C LYS A 38 11.13 3.57 6.13
N LYS A 39 11.13 4.74 6.78
CA LYS A 39 9.97 5.64 6.78
C LYS A 39 9.60 6.07 5.35
N VAL A 40 8.33 5.89 4.98
CA VAL A 40 7.80 6.35 3.68
C VAL A 40 7.79 7.88 3.64
N LYS A 41 8.30 8.48 2.56
CA LYS A 41 8.55 9.94 2.47
C LYS A 41 7.59 10.70 1.56
N SER A 42 7.03 10.08 0.51
CA SER A 42 6.23 10.80 -0.49
C SER A 42 5.26 9.90 -1.24
N ILE A 43 4.06 10.43 -1.51
CA ILE A 43 3.00 9.84 -2.35
C ILE A 43 2.37 10.88 -3.29
N ASP A 44 2.89 12.11 -3.29
CA ASP A 44 2.27 13.30 -3.89
C ASP A 44 2.67 13.54 -5.35
N LEU A 45 3.65 12.78 -5.86
CA LEU A 45 4.19 12.96 -7.22
C LEU A 45 3.40 12.20 -8.28
N ASP A 46 2.61 11.21 -7.87
CA ASP A 46 1.88 10.32 -8.78
C ASP A 46 0.39 10.68 -8.85
N SER A 47 -0.24 10.28 -9.95
CA SER A 47 -1.68 10.31 -10.12
C SER A 47 -2.27 8.95 -9.73
N TRP A 48 -3.22 8.94 -8.80
CA TRP A 48 -3.82 7.72 -8.27
C TRP A 48 -5.22 7.51 -8.80
N THR A 49 -5.55 6.30 -9.26
CA THR A 49 -6.93 5.94 -9.60
C THR A 49 -7.72 5.57 -8.35
N ALA A 50 -9.05 5.67 -8.40
CA ALA A 50 -9.90 5.29 -7.28
C ALA A 50 -9.67 3.83 -6.87
N GLU A 51 -9.60 2.91 -7.84
CA GLU A 51 -9.33 1.49 -7.62
C GLU A 51 -7.98 1.24 -6.92
N GLN A 52 -6.94 2.00 -7.27
CA GLN A 52 -5.64 1.90 -6.61
C GLN A 52 -5.72 2.32 -5.14
N VAL A 53 -6.38 3.45 -4.86
CA VAL A 53 -6.58 3.91 -3.48
C VAL A 53 -7.43 2.91 -2.69
N GLU A 54 -8.46 2.35 -3.31
CA GLU A 54 -9.31 1.32 -2.72
C GLU A 54 -8.49 0.09 -2.30
N ASN A 55 -7.61 -0.38 -3.20
CA ASN A 55 -6.72 -1.50 -2.91
C ASN A 55 -5.75 -1.18 -1.75
N MET A 56 -5.24 0.05 -1.67
CA MET A 56 -4.40 0.49 -0.55
C MET A 56 -5.15 0.50 0.78
N ILE A 57 -6.42 0.94 0.80
CA ILE A 57 -7.28 0.90 1.99
C ILE A 57 -7.58 -0.54 2.41
N LYS A 58 -7.89 -1.41 1.44
CA LYS A 58 -8.26 -2.81 1.66
C LYS A 58 -7.12 -3.62 2.25
N TRP A 59 -5.93 -3.53 1.67
CA TRP A 59 -4.75 -4.28 2.11
C TRP A 59 -4.05 -3.60 3.29
N GLY A 60 -3.37 -2.48 3.04
CA GLY A 60 -2.41 -1.92 4.00
C GLY A 60 -1.26 -2.89 4.34
N ASN A 61 -0.21 -2.36 4.97
CA ASN A 61 1.00 -3.13 5.26
C ASN A 61 0.75 -4.18 6.35
N GLU A 62 -0.15 -3.93 7.30
CA GLU A 62 -0.44 -4.87 8.39
C GLU A 62 -1.03 -6.19 7.87
N LYS A 63 -2.00 -6.12 6.96
CA LYS A 63 -2.59 -7.32 6.36
C LYS A 63 -1.61 -7.96 5.37
N ALA A 64 -0.88 -7.15 4.61
CA ALA A 64 0.16 -7.65 3.72
C ALA A 64 1.20 -8.47 4.51
N ASN A 65 1.65 -8.01 5.68
CA ASN A 65 2.61 -8.73 6.52
C ASN A 65 2.05 -10.06 7.03
N LYS A 66 0.76 -10.13 7.41
CA LYS A 66 0.13 -11.39 7.83
C LYS A 66 0.20 -12.48 6.77
N TYR A 67 0.14 -12.11 5.49
CA TYR A 67 0.25 -13.05 4.38
C TYR A 67 1.68 -13.22 3.90
N TRP A 68 2.36 -12.15 3.50
CA TRP A 68 3.68 -12.16 2.85
C TRP A 68 4.85 -12.42 3.81
N GLU A 69 4.69 -12.09 5.09
CA GLU A 69 5.73 -12.24 6.13
C GLU A 69 5.33 -13.29 7.18
N ALA A 70 4.32 -14.13 6.91
CA ALA A 70 3.78 -15.12 7.85
C ALA A 70 4.83 -16.06 8.45
N ARG A 71 5.89 -16.35 7.68
CA ARG A 71 6.98 -17.27 8.04
C ARG A 71 8.35 -16.59 8.09
N LEU A 72 8.37 -15.26 8.07
CA LEU A 72 9.60 -14.48 8.04
C LEU A 72 10.20 -14.36 9.45
N PRO A 73 11.50 -14.67 9.65
CA PRO A 73 12.20 -14.29 10.87
C PRO A 73 12.46 -12.77 10.86
N GLU A 74 12.03 -12.07 11.92
CA GLU A 74 12.12 -10.60 12.06
C GLU A 74 13.56 -10.06 11.84
N SER A 75 14.58 -10.88 12.10
CA SER A 75 16.00 -10.51 11.94
C SER A 75 16.54 -10.58 10.50
N SER A 76 15.74 -11.02 9.53
CA SER A 76 16.18 -11.29 8.15
C SER A 76 15.84 -10.18 7.14
N ILE A 77 15.25 -9.08 7.59
CA ILE A 77 14.89 -7.96 6.71
C ILE A 77 16.15 -7.13 6.41
N PRO A 78 16.55 -7.00 5.13
CA PRO A 78 17.68 -6.17 4.75
C PRO A 78 17.37 -4.69 4.98
N ASN A 79 18.38 -3.94 5.39
CA ASN A 79 18.27 -2.48 5.44
C ASN A 79 18.49 -1.88 4.03
N GLU A 80 18.08 -0.63 3.83
CA GLU A 80 18.22 0.09 2.55
C GLU A 80 19.66 0.12 2.00
N ASN A 81 20.66 0.12 2.89
CA ASN A 81 22.07 0.18 2.51
C ASN A 81 22.67 -1.20 2.22
N THR A 82 21.87 -2.27 2.33
CA THR A 82 22.31 -3.62 2.04
C THR A 82 22.14 -3.84 0.53
N SER A 83 23.24 -4.09 -0.18
CA SER A 83 23.25 -4.44 -1.61
C SER A 83 22.42 -5.70 -1.98
N GLY A 84 21.79 -6.34 -0.98
CA GLY A 84 20.93 -7.51 -1.10
C GLY A 84 19.42 -7.22 -1.06
N ILE A 85 18.97 -5.96 -1.15
CA ILE A 85 17.53 -5.65 -1.15
C ILE A 85 16.81 -6.23 -2.39
N ASP A 86 17.39 -6.14 -3.59
CA ASP A 86 16.73 -6.64 -4.81
C ASP A 86 16.55 -8.17 -4.83
N PRO A 87 17.57 -8.98 -4.49
CA PRO A 87 17.39 -10.42 -4.31
C PRO A 87 16.35 -10.78 -3.24
N TRP A 88 16.26 -9.98 -2.17
CA TRP A 88 15.31 -10.20 -1.10
C TRP A 88 13.86 -9.94 -1.55
N ILE A 89 13.61 -8.83 -2.27
CA ILE A 89 12.28 -8.50 -2.83
C ILE A 89 11.81 -9.64 -3.76
N ARG A 90 12.69 -10.15 -4.63
CA ARG A 90 12.38 -11.33 -5.46
C ARG A 90 12.05 -12.55 -4.62
N SER A 91 12.85 -12.85 -3.60
CA SER A 91 12.62 -14.01 -2.72
C SER A 91 11.27 -13.93 -2.00
N LYS A 92 10.85 -12.72 -1.61
CA LYS A 92 9.56 -12.46 -0.94
C LYS A 92 8.36 -12.59 -1.88
N TYR A 93 8.39 -11.96 -3.06
CA TYR A 93 7.21 -11.89 -3.94
C TYR A 93 7.19 -12.88 -5.09
N GLU A 94 8.35 -13.15 -5.70
CA GLU A 94 8.50 -14.08 -6.83
C GLU A 94 8.54 -15.52 -6.33
N TRP A 95 9.40 -15.80 -5.35
CA TRP A 95 9.55 -17.14 -4.78
C TRP A 95 8.59 -17.42 -3.62
N LYS A 96 7.90 -16.39 -3.11
CA LYS A 96 6.90 -16.50 -2.03
C LYS A 96 7.43 -17.27 -0.82
N GLN A 97 8.73 -17.15 -0.54
CA GLN A 97 9.42 -18.00 0.44
C GLN A 97 8.81 -17.87 1.84
N PHE A 98 8.38 -16.66 2.19
CA PHE A 98 7.84 -16.31 3.51
C PHE A 98 6.32 -16.17 3.53
N ALA A 99 5.68 -16.21 2.36
CA ALA A 99 4.24 -16.07 2.27
C ALA A 99 3.52 -17.25 2.93
N SER A 100 2.30 -17.06 3.42
CA SER A 100 1.49 -18.17 3.91
C SER A 100 1.21 -19.18 2.79
N LYS A 101 1.03 -20.46 3.12
CA LYS A 101 0.69 -21.49 2.12
C LYS A 101 -0.77 -21.29 1.69
N GLY A 102 -1.01 -20.92 0.43
CA GLY A 102 -2.36 -20.81 -0.11
C GLY A 102 -2.47 -19.88 -1.31
N PRO A 103 -3.68 -19.71 -1.87
CA PRO A 103 -3.98 -18.63 -2.79
C PRO A 103 -3.82 -17.27 -2.08
N ILE A 104 -3.70 -16.20 -2.86
CA ILE A 104 -3.70 -14.84 -2.31
C ILE A 104 -5.07 -14.63 -1.63
N PRO A 105 -5.10 -14.40 -0.30
CA PRO A 105 -6.35 -14.23 0.44
C PRO A 105 -7.02 -12.93 0.03
N ASP A 106 -8.35 -12.88 0.17
CA ASP A 106 -9.06 -11.61 0.01
C ASP A 106 -8.65 -10.67 1.15
N PRO A 107 -8.37 -9.38 0.89
CA PRO A 107 -8.14 -8.41 1.97
C PRO A 107 -9.28 -8.31 3.00
N ALA A 108 -10.49 -8.77 2.68
CA ALA A 108 -11.60 -8.93 3.63
C ALA A 108 -11.37 -10.07 4.64
N ASP A 109 -10.68 -11.16 4.25
CA ASP A 109 -10.42 -12.32 5.10
C ASP A 109 -9.32 -12.05 6.15
N LEU A 110 -8.45 -11.06 5.91
CA LEU A 110 -7.29 -10.76 6.75
C LEU A 110 -7.57 -9.78 7.90
N GLY A 111 -8.79 -9.25 7.98
CA GLY A 111 -9.26 -8.36 9.06
C GLY A 111 -10.18 -7.24 8.57
N PRO A 112 -10.77 -6.46 9.50
CA PRO A 112 -11.72 -5.41 9.16
C PRO A 112 -11.09 -4.42 8.17
N VAL A 113 -11.84 -4.07 7.14
CA VAL A 113 -11.48 -2.96 6.24
C VAL A 113 -11.92 -1.66 6.92
N ASP A 114 -11.17 -0.59 6.70
CA ASP A 114 -11.57 0.72 7.20
C ASP A 114 -12.70 1.27 6.32
N ASP A 115 -13.92 0.83 6.61
CA ASP A 115 -15.14 1.18 5.87
C ASP A 115 -15.38 2.70 5.82
N ALA A 116 -14.88 3.44 6.81
CA ALA A 116 -14.96 4.90 6.82
C ALA A 116 -14.08 5.53 5.73
N MET A 117 -12.84 5.05 5.55
CA MET A 117 -11.96 5.51 4.48
C MET A 117 -12.46 5.09 3.09
N LEU A 118 -13.07 3.90 2.98
CA LEU A 118 -13.75 3.45 1.76
C LEU A 118 -14.94 4.35 1.41
N ALA A 119 -15.78 4.68 2.39
CA ALA A 119 -16.90 5.59 2.20
C ALA A 119 -16.43 6.99 1.75
N ASP A 120 -15.31 7.47 2.29
CA ASP A 120 -14.72 8.73 1.85
C ASP A 120 -14.18 8.67 0.41
N LEU A 121 -13.62 7.54 -0.02
CA LEU A 121 -13.23 7.34 -1.42
C LEU A 121 -14.45 7.36 -2.36
N VAL A 122 -15.54 6.69 -2.00
CA VAL A 122 -16.79 6.67 -2.78
C VAL A 122 -17.39 8.08 -2.93
N ARG A 123 -17.23 8.96 -1.93
CA ARG A 123 -17.64 10.37 -2.03
C ARG A 123 -16.72 11.22 -2.92
N CYS A 124 -15.54 10.72 -3.28
CA CYS A 124 -14.58 11.43 -4.13
C CYS A 124 -14.77 11.15 -5.62
N VAL A 125 -15.41 10.02 -5.96
CA VAL A 125 -15.80 9.59 -7.32
C VAL A 125 -17.10 10.28 -7.73
#